data_AF-A0A412B1G8-F1
#
_entry.id   AF-A0A412B1G8-F1
#
_cell.length_a   1.000
_cell.length_b   1.000
_cell.length_c   1.000
_cell.angle_alpha   90.00
_cell.angle_beta   90.00
_cell.angle_gamma   90.00
#
_symmetry.space_group_name_H-M   'P 1'
#
loop_
_entity.id
_entity.type
_entity.pdbx_description
1 polymer ?
#
loop_
_entity_poly.entity_id
_entity_poly.type
_entity_poly.pdbx_seq_one_letter_code
_entity_poly.pdbx_strand_id
1 'polypeptide(L)'
;MKFWKRALCLGLGALLAASALPVTAGALSEEDLTAPSAVLMEASTGKVLFEKNSHEVRACASITKVMTLLLVMEAIDQGRMSLTDTITASEHASSMGGSDIWLEPGEIMSADDMVKATVVASANDAAVALAEYLEGTEEAFVQKMNQRAAELGMKDTVFKNCNGLDEEGHVTSAYDVAMMSRELIKHEKIFDYTTIWMDTLREGKTQIVNTNKLLKSYNGITGLKTGTTGGAGSCITATAQRDGLSLIGVVLGSATGKERFTDAAALLDYGFSNYMIYTPGLPEEALQPVPVANGMQSQVAVESAASGSVLLTKGREKDLKTEVKLSESVEAPVAKGQQLGKIVYTLDGEVLTEYPITAAGDVEQISFFSALGILARELLRL
;
A
#
# COMPACT_ATOMS: atom_id res chain seq x y z
N MET A 1 69.52 20.59 19.81
CA MET A 1 68.39 19.78 19.27
C MET A 1 67.51 19.17 20.38
N LYS A 2 66.87 19.96 21.26
CA LYS A 2 65.96 19.39 22.29
C LYS A 2 64.76 20.27 22.70
N PHE A 3 64.42 21.33 21.95
CA PHE A 3 63.34 22.26 22.34
C PHE A 3 62.22 22.48 21.31
N TRP A 4 62.25 21.80 20.15
CA TRP A 4 61.20 21.95 19.12
C TRP A 4 60.22 20.76 18.99
N LYS A 5 60.41 19.67 19.73
CA LYS A 5 59.55 18.48 19.63
C LYS A 5 58.41 18.42 20.68
N ARG A 6 58.25 19.43 21.53
CA ARG A 6 57.20 19.46 22.58
C ARG A 6 56.07 20.47 22.34
N ALA A 7 56.19 21.34 21.33
CA ALA A 7 55.13 22.28 20.96
C ALA A 7 54.15 21.71 19.90
N LEU A 8 54.45 20.55 19.31
CA LEU A 8 53.63 19.96 18.24
C LEU A 8 52.60 18.92 18.73
N CYS A 9 52.59 18.56 20.01
CA CYS A 9 51.65 17.58 20.56
C CYS A 9 50.48 18.19 21.35
N LEU A 10 50.42 19.52 21.50
CA LEU A 10 49.27 20.22 22.10
C LEU A 10 48.40 20.96 21.07
N GLY A 11 48.83 21.02 19.80
CA GLY A 11 48.06 21.61 18.70
C GLY A 11 47.24 20.62 17.87
N LEU A 12 47.48 19.30 18.01
CA LEU A 12 46.75 18.26 17.26
C LEU A 12 45.60 17.60 18.05
N GLY A 13 45.48 17.87 19.35
CA GLY A 13 44.40 17.35 20.19
C GLY A 13 43.17 18.27 20.31
N ALA A 14 43.26 19.52 19.83
CA ALA A 14 42.21 20.52 19.96
C ALA A 14 41.46 20.83 18.65
N LEU A 15 41.75 20.10 17.56
CA LEU A 15 41.12 20.27 16.24
C LEU A 15 40.22 19.11 15.81
N LEU A 16 39.88 18.19 16.74
CA LEU A 16 38.98 17.05 16.49
C LEU A 16 37.67 17.13 17.30
N ALA A 17 37.41 18.26 17.95
CA ALA A 17 36.21 18.50 18.78
C ALA A 17 35.36 19.68 18.28
N ALA A 18 35.31 19.89 16.97
CA ALA A 18 34.43 20.88 16.35
C ALA A 18 33.54 20.21 15.31
N SER A 19 32.23 20.29 15.54
CA SER A 19 31.11 19.96 14.63
C SER A 19 30.81 18.48 14.35
N ALA A 20 30.53 17.71 15.41
CA ALA A 20 29.38 16.79 15.33
C ALA A 20 28.12 17.61 15.67
N LEU A 21 27.69 18.47 14.74
CA LEU A 21 26.31 18.96 14.81
C LEU A 21 25.43 17.72 14.64
N PRO A 22 24.43 17.48 15.50
CA PRO A 22 23.42 16.50 15.17
C PRO A 22 22.89 16.90 13.81
N VAL A 23 23.02 16.01 12.82
CA VAL A 23 22.23 16.10 11.60
C VAL A 23 20.80 15.94 12.10
N THR A 24 20.15 17.08 12.37
CA THR A 24 18.70 17.12 12.43
C THR A 24 18.28 16.61 11.07
N ALA A 25 17.74 15.40 11.02
CA ALA A 25 17.08 14.90 9.82
C ALA A 25 16.13 16.03 9.37
N GLY A 26 16.44 16.66 8.24
CA GLY A 26 15.68 17.81 7.78
C GLY A 26 14.24 17.37 7.60
N ALA A 27 13.30 18.10 8.20
CA ALA A 27 11.90 17.97 7.83
C ALA A 27 11.80 18.33 6.34
N LEU A 28 11.39 17.38 5.50
CA LEU A 28 11.08 17.66 4.10
C LEU A 28 10.03 18.78 4.08
N SER A 29 10.31 19.87 3.36
CA SER A 29 9.35 20.96 3.20
C SER A 29 8.75 20.96 1.80
N GLU A 30 7.65 21.70 1.60
CA GLU A 30 7.02 21.79 0.29
C GLU A 30 7.93 22.40 -0.78
N GLU A 31 8.85 23.28 -0.37
CA GLU A 31 9.84 23.95 -1.23
C GLU A 31 10.92 23.00 -1.75
N ASP A 32 11.15 21.88 -1.07
CA ASP A 32 12.11 20.86 -1.51
C ASP A 32 11.60 20.06 -2.72
N LEU A 33 10.27 20.05 -2.95
CA LEU A 33 9.64 19.34 -4.06
C LEU A 33 9.35 20.30 -5.22
N THR A 34 9.78 19.91 -6.42
CA THR A 34 9.51 20.71 -7.63
C THR A 34 8.09 20.55 -8.14
N ALA A 35 7.46 19.41 -7.87
CA ALA A 35 6.11 19.12 -8.31
C ALA A 35 5.06 20.02 -7.63
N PRO A 36 4.00 20.39 -8.37
CA PRO A 36 2.85 21.13 -7.83
C PRO A 36 2.09 20.38 -6.74
N SER A 37 1.90 19.06 -6.90
CA SER A 37 1.14 18.24 -5.96
C SER A 37 1.88 16.94 -5.62
N ALA A 38 1.90 16.61 -4.33
CA ALA A 38 2.54 15.41 -3.81
C ALA A 38 1.87 14.88 -2.55
N VAL A 39 1.98 13.58 -2.31
CA VAL A 39 1.61 12.95 -1.04
C VAL A 39 2.50 11.74 -0.77
N LEU A 40 2.85 11.54 0.50
CA LEU A 40 3.45 10.31 1.01
C LEU A 40 2.48 9.64 1.98
N MET A 41 2.15 8.38 1.71
CA MET A 41 1.23 7.59 2.52
C MET A 41 1.91 6.30 2.97
N GLU A 42 1.71 5.91 4.23
CA GLU A 42 2.03 4.55 4.67
C GLU A 42 0.90 3.60 4.30
N ALA A 43 1.25 2.50 3.61
CA ALA A 43 0.28 1.67 2.92
C ALA A 43 -0.65 0.89 3.86
N SER A 44 -0.18 0.38 4.99
CA SER A 44 -1.01 -0.46 5.86
C SER A 44 -2.08 0.35 6.60
N THR A 45 -1.68 1.46 7.21
CA THR A 45 -2.54 2.34 8.01
C THR A 45 -3.31 3.35 7.16
N GLY A 46 -2.79 3.71 5.97
CA GLY A 46 -3.32 4.82 5.17
C GLY A 46 -2.96 6.20 5.73
N LYS A 47 -2.06 6.28 6.74
CA LYS A 47 -1.64 7.55 7.33
C LYS A 47 -0.83 8.36 6.30
N VAL A 48 -1.24 9.60 6.08
CA VAL A 48 -0.46 10.58 5.32
C VAL A 48 0.70 11.05 6.20
N LEU A 49 1.92 10.92 5.68
CA LEU A 49 3.17 11.28 6.35
C LEU A 49 3.71 12.64 5.88
N PHE A 50 3.36 13.02 4.65
CA PHE A 50 3.69 14.30 4.03
C PHE A 50 2.65 14.60 2.96
N GLU A 51 2.29 15.87 2.79
CA GLU A 51 1.43 16.32 1.70
C GLU A 51 1.83 17.71 1.21
N LYS A 52 1.58 17.95 -0.08
CA LYS A 52 1.69 19.25 -0.75
C LYS A 52 0.57 19.32 -1.78
N ASN A 53 -0.41 20.20 -1.58
CA ASN A 53 -1.58 20.32 -2.47
C ASN A 53 -2.20 18.96 -2.85
N SER A 54 -2.31 18.05 -1.86
CA SER A 54 -2.63 16.63 -2.08
C SER A 54 -4.01 16.41 -2.72
N HIS A 55 -4.95 17.32 -2.45
CA HIS A 55 -6.31 17.36 -3.00
C HIS A 55 -6.49 18.27 -4.22
N GLU A 56 -5.41 18.86 -4.75
CA GLU A 56 -5.52 19.67 -5.97
C GLU A 56 -5.87 18.79 -7.18
N VAL A 57 -6.93 19.17 -7.89
CA VAL A 57 -7.45 18.46 -9.07
C VAL A 57 -6.52 18.68 -10.26
N ARG A 58 -5.98 17.59 -10.82
CA ARG A 58 -5.02 17.59 -11.92
C ARG A 58 -5.26 16.42 -12.87
N ALA A 59 -4.85 16.58 -14.13
CA ALA A 59 -4.68 15.44 -15.02
C ALA A 59 -3.51 14.57 -14.53
N CYS A 60 -3.62 13.25 -14.69
CA CYS A 60 -2.61 12.29 -14.20
C CYS A 60 -2.03 11.38 -15.28
N ALA A 61 -2.39 11.58 -16.55
CA ALA A 61 -1.94 10.75 -17.66
C ALA A 61 -2.13 9.24 -17.36
N SER A 62 -1.18 8.40 -17.78
CA SER A 62 -1.22 6.95 -17.58
C SER A 62 -1.19 6.46 -16.12
N ILE A 63 -1.13 7.34 -15.12
CA ILE A 63 -1.43 6.96 -13.73
C ILE A 63 -2.87 6.42 -13.62
N THR A 64 -3.77 6.85 -14.51
CA THR A 64 -5.11 6.28 -14.73
C THR A 64 -5.13 4.74 -14.75
N LYS A 65 -4.10 4.13 -15.35
CA LYS A 65 -3.99 2.66 -15.45
C LYS A 65 -3.87 1.96 -14.10
N VAL A 66 -3.57 2.66 -13.01
CA VAL A 66 -3.62 2.09 -11.66
C VAL A 66 -5.05 1.64 -11.33
N MET A 67 -6.06 2.44 -11.66
CA MET A 67 -7.46 2.03 -11.47
C MET A 67 -7.84 0.89 -12.42
N THR A 68 -7.37 0.93 -13.67
CA THR A 68 -7.59 -0.16 -14.64
C THR A 68 -7.00 -1.48 -14.12
N LEU A 69 -5.76 -1.46 -13.63
CA LEU A 69 -5.09 -2.63 -13.07
C LEU A 69 -5.73 -3.09 -11.77
N LEU A 70 -6.26 -2.18 -10.95
CA LEU A 70 -7.03 -2.53 -9.75
C LEU A 70 -8.25 -3.37 -10.13
N LEU A 71 -9.08 -2.91 -11.06
CA LEU A 71 -10.26 -3.66 -11.50
C LEU A 71 -9.91 -5.00 -12.15
N VAL A 72 -8.78 -5.07 -12.88
CA VAL A 72 -8.28 -6.33 -13.45
C VAL A 72 -7.85 -7.30 -12.35
N MET A 73 -7.09 -6.83 -11.34
CA MET A 73 -6.67 -7.69 -10.23
C MET A 73 -7.86 -8.15 -9.38
N GLU A 74 -8.84 -7.29 -9.13
CA GLU A 74 -10.09 -7.66 -8.48
C GLU A 74 -10.88 -8.71 -9.29
N ALA A 75 -10.89 -8.59 -10.62
CA ALA A 75 -11.53 -9.60 -11.48
C ALA A 75 -10.83 -10.96 -11.40
N ILE A 76 -9.49 -10.96 -11.34
CA ILE A 76 -8.69 -12.18 -11.19
C ILE A 76 -8.96 -12.83 -9.83
N ASP A 77 -8.91 -12.06 -8.73
CA ASP A 77 -9.14 -12.57 -7.37
C ASP A 77 -10.55 -13.12 -7.18
N GLN A 78 -11.53 -12.56 -7.89
CA GLN A 78 -12.93 -13.02 -7.89
C GLN A 78 -13.18 -14.19 -8.86
N GLY A 79 -12.18 -14.62 -9.64
CA GLY A 79 -12.31 -15.68 -10.63
C GLY A 79 -13.15 -15.30 -11.85
N ARG A 80 -13.38 -14.00 -12.11
CA ARG A 80 -14.05 -13.50 -13.32
C ARG A 80 -13.12 -13.49 -14.55
N MET A 81 -11.82 -13.54 -14.32
CA MET A 81 -10.78 -13.55 -15.34
C MET A 81 -9.63 -14.44 -14.89
N SER A 82 -9.05 -15.20 -15.80
CA SER A 82 -7.78 -15.92 -15.59
C SER A 82 -6.68 -15.27 -16.41
N LEU A 83 -5.43 -15.31 -15.91
CA LEU A 83 -4.25 -14.89 -16.69
C LEU A 83 -4.03 -15.72 -17.96
N THR A 84 -4.62 -16.92 -18.03
CA THR A 84 -4.58 -17.79 -19.20
C THR A 84 -5.66 -17.49 -20.23
N ASP A 85 -6.60 -16.59 -19.92
CA ASP A 85 -7.64 -16.21 -20.87
C ASP A 85 -7.02 -15.55 -22.10
N THR A 86 -7.64 -15.74 -23.25
CA THR A 86 -7.23 -15.12 -24.51
C THR A 86 -8.09 -13.89 -24.78
N ILE A 87 -7.45 -12.75 -24.99
CA ILE A 87 -8.10 -11.47 -25.28
C ILE A 87 -7.86 -11.14 -26.75
N THR A 88 -8.94 -10.85 -27.47
CA THR A 88 -8.89 -10.42 -28.87
C THR A 88 -8.93 -8.90 -28.93
N ALA A 89 -7.95 -8.28 -29.58
CA ALA A 89 -7.91 -6.84 -29.76
C ALA A 89 -9.03 -6.37 -30.71
N SER A 90 -9.83 -5.41 -30.27
CA SER A 90 -10.83 -4.75 -31.11
C SER A 90 -10.19 -3.70 -32.01
N GLU A 91 -10.93 -3.23 -33.02
CA GLU A 91 -10.51 -2.07 -33.82
C GLU A 91 -10.31 -0.82 -32.94
N HIS A 92 -11.11 -0.66 -31.88
CA HIS A 92 -11.01 0.46 -30.95
C HIS A 92 -9.71 0.39 -30.14
N ALA A 93 -9.43 -0.75 -29.50
CA ALA A 93 -8.19 -0.98 -28.78
C ALA A 93 -6.95 -0.78 -29.67
N SER A 94 -6.97 -1.32 -30.89
CA SER A 94 -5.90 -1.15 -31.88
C SER A 94 -5.75 0.27 -32.43
N SER A 95 -6.77 1.12 -32.30
CA SER A 95 -6.73 2.51 -32.74
C SER A 95 -6.06 3.45 -31.74
N MET A 96 -5.75 2.96 -30.54
CA MET A 96 -5.06 3.75 -29.52
C MET A 96 -3.71 4.24 -30.04
N GLY A 97 -3.30 5.41 -29.54
CA GLY A 97 -2.00 6.01 -29.82
C GLY A 97 -1.28 6.36 -28.53
N GLY A 98 0.00 6.72 -28.63
CA GLY A 98 0.84 7.04 -27.48
C GLY A 98 1.78 5.90 -27.13
N SER A 99 1.72 5.41 -25.90
CA SER A 99 2.44 4.20 -25.50
C SER A 99 1.57 3.00 -25.81
N ASP A 100 1.98 2.16 -26.74
CA ASP A 100 1.24 0.99 -27.22
C ASP A 100 2.20 -0.17 -27.47
N ILE A 101 1.63 -1.38 -27.59
CA ILE A 101 2.34 -2.54 -28.12
C ILE A 101 1.95 -2.85 -29.58
N TRP A 102 1.21 -1.93 -30.21
CA TRP A 102 0.75 -1.97 -31.60
C TRP A 102 -0.09 -3.20 -31.90
N LEU A 103 -1.11 -3.46 -31.08
CA LEU A 103 -2.07 -4.52 -31.33
C LEU A 103 -2.74 -4.36 -32.71
N GLU A 104 -2.79 -5.43 -33.50
CA GLU A 104 -3.57 -5.46 -34.74
C GLU A 104 -5.04 -5.86 -34.46
N PRO A 105 -6.04 -5.34 -35.20
CA PRO A 105 -7.43 -5.77 -35.03
C PRO A 105 -7.58 -7.29 -35.23
N GLY A 106 -8.15 -7.97 -34.24
CA GLY A 106 -8.27 -9.42 -34.23
C GLY A 106 -7.03 -10.17 -33.73
N GLU A 107 -5.94 -9.47 -33.36
CA GLU A 107 -4.80 -10.08 -32.70
C GLU A 107 -5.23 -10.67 -31.34
N ILE A 108 -4.76 -11.88 -31.05
CA ILE A 108 -5.09 -12.61 -29.81
C ILE A 108 -3.83 -12.72 -28.96
N MET A 109 -3.90 -12.21 -27.72
CA MET A 109 -2.85 -12.35 -26.71
C MET A 109 -3.43 -12.86 -25.40
N SER A 110 -2.59 -13.42 -24.53
CA SER A 110 -3.04 -13.83 -23.20
C SER A 110 -3.34 -12.61 -22.33
N ALA A 111 -4.24 -12.80 -21.36
CA ALA A 111 -4.49 -11.87 -20.27
C ALA A 111 -3.20 -11.49 -19.52
N ASP A 112 -2.31 -12.46 -19.27
CA ASP A 112 -0.98 -12.23 -18.70
C ASP A 112 -0.15 -11.22 -19.51
N ASP A 113 -0.07 -11.40 -20.82
CA ASP A 113 0.70 -10.51 -21.69
C ASP A 113 0.06 -9.12 -21.79
N MET A 114 -1.28 -9.03 -21.79
CA MET A 114 -1.99 -7.75 -21.77
C MET A 114 -1.71 -6.98 -20.47
N VAL A 115 -1.82 -7.63 -19.31
CA VAL A 115 -1.49 -7.02 -18.01
C VAL A 115 -0.03 -6.57 -17.98
N LYS A 116 0.89 -7.44 -18.43
CA LYS A 116 2.31 -7.13 -18.52
C LYS A 116 2.58 -5.92 -19.41
N ALA A 117 1.96 -5.85 -20.59
CA ALA A 117 2.07 -4.72 -21.50
C ALA A 117 1.56 -3.40 -20.86
N THR A 118 0.40 -3.46 -20.21
CA THR A 118 -0.20 -2.31 -19.50
C THR A 118 0.70 -1.80 -18.36
N VAL A 119 1.31 -2.70 -17.59
CA VAL A 119 2.20 -2.33 -16.47
C VAL A 119 3.55 -1.80 -16.96
N VAL A 120 4.25 -2.61 -17.76
CA VAL A 120 5.65 -2.39 -18.11
C VAL A 120 5.78 -1.33 -19.21
N ALA A 121 5.12 -1.53 -20.35
CA ALA A 121 5.19 -0.59 -21.47
C ALA A 121 4.21 0.58 -21.33
N SER A 122 3.31 0.56 -20.35
CA SER A 122 2.24 1.55 -20.22
C SER A 122 1.25 1.54 -21.39
N ALA A 123 1.10 0.39 -22.06
CA ALA A 123 0.38 0.21 -23.31
C ALA A 123 -1.11 0.61 -23.21
N ASN A 124 -1.58 1.54 -24.04
CA ASN A 124 -2.95 2.05 -24.07
C ASN A 124 -3.86 1.03 -24.73
N ASP A 125 -3.46 0.51 -25.89
CA ASP A 125 -4.13 -0.57 -26.61
C ASP A 125 -4.42 -1.79 -25.72
N ALA A 126 -3.43 -2.28 -24.96
CA ALA A 126 -3.62 -3.38 -24.02
C ALA A 126 -4.59 -3.03 -22.87
N ALA A 127 -4.55 -1.79 -22.37
CA ALA A 127 -5.46 -1.34 -21.31
C ALA A 127 -6.92 -1.31 -21.78
N VAL A 128 -7.16 -0.83 -23.01
CA VAL A 128 -8.49 -0.81 -23.63
C VAL A 128 -8.96 -2.24 -23.91
N ALA A 129 -8.10 -3.11 -24.43
CA ALA A 129 -8.45 -4.52 -24.66
C ALA A 129 -8.85 -5.25 -23.36
N LEU A 130 -8.14 -5.00 -22.25
CA LEU A 130 -8.51 -5.50 -20.92
C LEU A 130 -9.86 -4.97 -20.44
N ALA A 131 -10.11 -3.67 -20.65
CA ALA A 131 -11.36 -3.01 -20.28
C ALA A 131 -12.56 -3.60 -21.04
N GLU A 132 -12.43 -3.75 -22.36
CA GLU A 132 -13.44 -4.36 -23.22
C GLU A 132 -13.66 -5.84 -22.89
N TYR A 133 -12.61 -6.59 -22.58
CA TYR A 133 -12.75 -7.99 -22.17
C TYR A 133 -13.60 -8.15 -20.90
N LEU A 134 -13.40 -7.28 -19.91
CA LEU A 134 -14.09 -7.38 -18.62
C LEU A 134 -15.53 -6.87 -18.65
N GLU A 135 -15.80 -5.78 -19.36
CA GLU A 135 -17.08 -5.06 -19.27
C GLU A 135 -17.78 -4.89 -20.63
N GLY A 136 -17.23 -5.46 -21.70
CA GLY A 136 -17.78 -5.44 -23.05
C GLY A 136 -17.43 -4.19 -23.87
N THR A 137 -17.35 -3.01 -23.24
CA THR A 137 -16.88 -1.76 -23.88
C THR A 137 -16.04 -0.93 -22.92
N GLU A 138 -15.19 -0.03 -23.46
CA GLU A 138 -14.42 0.91 -22.62
C GLU A 138 -15.34 1.82 -21.80
N GLU A 139 -16.48 2.28 -22.35
CA GLU A 139 -17.41 3.16 -21.63
C GLU A 139 -18.02 2.46 -20.41
N ALA A 140 -18.40 1.18 -20.55
CA ALA A 140 -18.89 0.38 -19.43
C ALA A 140 -17.80 0.20 -18.37
N PHE A 141 -16.55 -0.02 -18.79
CA PHE A 141 -15.41 -0.11 -17.88
C PHE A 141 -15.14 1.22 -17.15
N VAL A 142 -15.21 2.36 -17.84
CA VAL A 142 -15.05 3.69 -17.21
C VAL A 142 -16.15 3.96 -16.17
N GLN A 143 -17.37 3.47 -16.38
CA GLN A 143 -18.41 3.52 -15.35
C GLN A 143 -18.00 2.73 -14.10
N LYS A 144 -17.41 1.54 -14.26
CA LYS A 144 -16.85 0.76 -13.15
C LYS A 144 -15.69 1.46 -12.46
N MET A 145 -14.79 2.10 -13.21
CA MET A 145 -13.69 2.88 -12.64
C MET A 145 -14.21 4.00 -11.73
N ASN A 146 -15.23 4.75 -12.18
CA ASN A 146 -15.81 5.83 -11.38
C ASN A 146 -16.63 5.30 -10.19
N GLN A 147 -17.35 4.18 -10.36
CA GLN A 147 -18.02 3.51 -9.25
C GLN A 147 -17.00 3.10 -8.17
N ARG A 148 -15.89 2.48 -8.58
CA ARG A 148 -14.84 2.04 -7.67
C ARG A 148 -14.14 3.22 -7.01
N ALA A 149 -13.89 4.30 -7.73
CA ALA A 149 -13.37 5.54 -7.16
C ALA A 149 -14.27 6.08 -6.04
N ALA A 150 -15.60 6.09 -6.25
CA ALA A 150 -16.56 6.50 -5.22
C ALA A 150 -16.55 5.57 -3.99
N GLU A 151 -16.45 4.24 -4.20
CA GLU A 151 -16.34 3.25 -3.12
C GLU A 151 -15.06 3.43 -2.29
N LEU A 152 -13.96 3.83 -2.92
CA LEU A 152 -12.70 4.15 -2.25
C LEU A 152 -12.70 5.54 -1.60
N GLY A 153 -13.74 6.35 -1.83
CA GLY A 153 -13.84 7.71 -1.31
C GLY A 153 -12.96 8.72 -2.05
N MET A 154 -12.60 8.45 -3.30
CA MET A 154 -11.82 9.35 -4.16
C MET A 154 -12.69 10.51 -4.64
N LYS A 155 -12.69 11.62 -3.90
CA LYS A 155 -13.61 12.75 -4.09
C LYS A 155 -13.20 13.73 -5.18
N ASP A 156 -11.93 13.69 -5.57
CA ASP A 156 -11.31 14.63 -6.50
C ASP A 156 -11.07 13.97 -7.87
N THR A 157 -11.72 12.82 -8.12
CA THR A 157 -11.45 11.95 -9.27
C THR A 157 -12.66 11.76 -10.17
N VAL A 158 -12.42 11.91 -11.48
CA VAL A 158 -13.33 11.52 -12.55
C VAL A 158 -12.52 10.92 -13.69
N PHE A 159 -12.77 9.66 -14.00
CA PHE A 159 -12.21 8.99 -15.18
C PHE A 159 -13.12 9.15 -16.39
N LYS A 160 -12.51 9.36 -17.55
CA LYS A 160 -13.17 9.45 -18.86
C LYS A 160 -12.74 8.34 -19.82
N ASN A 161 -11.54 7.81 -19.64
CA ASN A 161 -11.01 6.66 -20.35
C ASN A 161 -10.19 5.77 -19.40
N CYS A 162 -9.80 4.57 -19.85
CA CYS A 162 -9.08 3.60 -19.01
C CYS A 162 -7.54 3.70 -19.12
N ASN A 163 -7.04 4.51 -20.05
CA ASN A 163 -5.63 4.53 -20.42
C ASN A 163 -4.90 5.83 -20.00
N GLY A 164 -5.64 6.91 -19.73
CA GLY A 164 -5.13 8.20 -19.29
C GLY A 164 -4.65 9.11 -20.43
N LEU A 165 -5.17 8.94 -21.64
CA LEU A 165 -5.05 9.97 -22.69
C LEU A 165 -5.78 11.25 -22.26
N ASP A 166 -5.28 12.40 -22.72
CA ASP A 166 -5.82 13.71 -22.34
C ASP A 166 -7.28 13.85 -22.83
N GLU A 167 -8.20 14.08 -21.89
CA GLU A 167 -9.62 14.28 -22.16
C GLU A 167 -10.21 15.31 -21.18
N GLU A 168 -11.15 16.12 -21.66
CA GLU A 168 -11.76 17.17 -20.84
C GLU A 168 -12.52 16.57 -19.65
N GLY A 169 -12.16 17.03 -18.44
CA GLY A 169 -12.74 16.54 -17.19
C GLY A 169 -12.21 15.18 -16.74
N HIS A 170 -11.16 14.63 -17.36
CA HIS A 170 -10.41 13.48 -16.85
C HIS A 170 -9.39 13.93 -15.81
N VAL A 171 -9.70 13.76 -14.53
CA VAL A 171 -8.95 14.37 -13.42
C VAL A 171 -8.88 13.48 -12.19
N THR A 172 -7.93 13.76 -11.31
CA THR A 172 -7.72 13.12 -9.99
C THR A 172 -6.99 14.09 -9.07
N SER A 173 -6.76 13.71 -7.81
CA SER A 173 -5.77 14.34 -6.93
C SER A 173 -4.61 13.38 -6.57
N ALA A 174 -3.55 13.89 -5.94
CA ALA A 174 -2.43 13.06 -5.49
C ALA A 174 -2.87 12.13 -4.35
N TYR A 175 -3.74 12.62 -3.45
CA TYR A 175 -4.35 11.84 -2.39
C TYR A 175 -5.17 10.67 -2.94
N ASP A 176 -6.05 10.92 -3.91
CA ASP A 176 -6.87 9.89 -4.52
C ASP A 176 -6.03 8.84 -5.26
N VAL A 177 -4.95 9.26 -5.93
CA VAL A 177 -3.98 8.34 -6.54
C VAL A 177 -3.32 7.45 -5.50
N ALA A 178 -2.97 7.98 -4.32
CA ALA A 178 -2.42 7.19 -3.23
C ALA A 178 -3.44 6.17 -2.70
N MET A 179 -4.72 6.54 -2.63
CA MET A 179 -5.83 5.65 -2.24
C MET A 179 -5.98 4.46 -3.20
N MET A 180 -6.09 4.70 -4.52
CA MET A 180 -6.18 3.58 -5.47
C MET A 180 -4.88 2.77 -5.57
N SER A 181 -3.72 3.41 -5.39
CA SER A 181 -2.44 2.70 -5.34
C SER A 181 -2.37 1.77 -4.12
N ARG A 182 -2.85 2.24 -2.97
CA ARG A 182 -2.95 1.46 -1.73
C ARG A 182 -3.88 0.26 -1.88
N GLU A 183 -4.98 0.43 -2.60
CA GLU A 183 -5.89 -0.68 -2.89
C GLU A 183 -5.24 -1.69 -3.85
N LEU A 184 -4.63 -1.22 -4.95
CA LEU A 184 -3.98 -2.10 -5.94
C LEU A 184 -2.89 -2.98 -5.31
N ILE A 185 -2.06 -2.42 -4.43
CA ILE A 185 -0.95 -3.19 -3.83
C ILE A 185 -1.39 -4.21 -2.77
N LYS A 186 -2.69 -4.30 -2.43
CA LYS A 186 -3.22 -5.43 -1.65
C LYS A 186 -3.27 -6.72 -2.48
N HIS A 187 -3.30 -6.59 -3.81
CA HIS A 187 -3.30 -7.71 -4.74
C HIS A 187 -1.85 -8.10 -5.06
N GLU A 188 -1.24 -8.97 -4.23
CA GLU A 188 0.21 -9.27 -4.27
C GLU A 188 0.73 -9.65 -5.68
N LYS A 189 -0.12 -10.26 -6.50
CA LYS A 189 0.17 -10.62 -7.90
C LYS A 189 0.61 -9.44 -8.77
N ILE A 190 0.22 -8.21 -8.45
CA ILE A 190 0.65 -7.03 -9.22
C ILE A 190 2.18 -6.86 -9.22
N PHE A 191 2.85 -7.32 -8.16
CA PHE A 191 4.31 -7.21 -8.02
C PHE A 191 5.07 -8.12 -8.99
N ASP A 192 4.43 -9.17 -9.52
CA ASP A 192 4.99 -10.00 -10.60
C ASP A 192 5.26 -9.17 -11.86
N TYR A 193 4.52 -8.07 -12.05
CA TYR A 193 4.63 -7.18 -13.21
C TYR A 193 5.35 -5.87 -12.90
N THR A 194 5.07 -5.22 -11.77
CA THR A 194 5.57 -3.86 -11.48
C THR A 194 7.06 -3.82 -11.20
N THR A 195 7.65 -4.96 -10.84
CA THR A 195 9.09 -5.11 -10.59
C THR A 195 9.89 -5.49 -11.84
N ILE A 196 9.23 -5.82 -12.95
CA ILE A 196 9.87 -6.12 -14.22
C ILE A 196 10.57 -4.86 -14.73
N TRP A 197 11.89 -4.92 -14.95
CA TRP A 197 12.62 -3.85 -15.63
C TRP A 197 12.45 -3.92 -17.16
N MET A 198 12.63 -5.11 -17.74
CA MET A 198 12.46 -5.39 -19.16
C MET A 198 11.95 -6.81 -19.34
N ASP A 199 11.10 -7.02 -20.33
CA ASP A 199 10.65 -8.34 -20.76
C ASP A 199 10.31 -8.29 -22.26
N THR A 200 9.76 -9.38 -22.78
CA THR A 200 9.31 -9.49 -24.16
C THR A 200 7.89 -10.02 -24.26
N LEU A 201 7.22 -9.65 -25.35
CA LEU A 201 5.92 -10.15 -25.77
C LEU A 201 6.08 -10.86 -27.12
N ARG A 202 5.04 -11.58 -27.55
CA ARG A 202 4.97 -12.23 -28.87
C ARG A 202 6.19 -13.12 -29.13
N GLU A 203 6.51 -13.99 -28.17
CA GLU A 203 7.65 -14.92 -28.24
C GLU A 203 8.99 -14.23 -28.52
N GLY A 204 9.21 -13.05 -27.93
CA GLY A 204 10.47 -12.31 -28.08
C GLY A 204 10.49 -11.27 -29.20
N LYS A 205 9.42 -11.14 -29.99
CA LYS A 205 9.37 -10.19 -31.13
C LYS A 205 9.21 -8.74 -30.70
N THR A 206 8.63 -8.48 -29.54
CA THR A 206 8.43 -7.13 -29.01
C THR A 206 9.09 -7.02 -27.64
N GLN A 207 10.11 -6.18 -27.50
CA GLN A 207 10.70 -5.87 -26.19
C GLN A 207 9.92 -4.73 -25.53
N ILE A 208 9.62 -4.89 -24.25
CA ILE A 208 8.98 -3.89 -23.41
C ILE A 208 9.92 -3.49 -22.27
N VAL A 209 9.92 -2.21 -21.92
CA VAL A 209 10.80 -1.63 -20.89
C VAL A 209 9.96 -0.82 -19.93
N ASN A 210 10.19 -1.01 -18.64
CA ASN A 210 9.44 -0.32 -17.61
C ASN A 210 9.69 1.19 -17.66
N THR A 211 8.61 1.96 -17.62
CA THR A 211 8.69 3.41 -17.61
C THR A 211 9.18 3.96 -16.26
N ASN A 212 9.07 3.18 -15.17
CA ASN A 212 9.58 3.53 -13.85
C ASN A 212 11.08 3.29 -13.72
N LYS A 213 11.88 4.34 -13.87
CA LYS A 213 13.35 4.26 -13.77
C LYS A 213 13.85 4.01 -12.35
N LEU A 214 13.03 4.21 -11.31
CA LEU A 214 13.43 3.95 -9.93
C LEU A 214 13.75 2.48 -9.68
N LEU A 215 13.17 1.55 -10.46
CA LEU A 215 13.48 0.11 -10.43
C LEU A 215 14.99 -0.19 -10.55
N LYS A 216 15.76 0.69 -11.19
CA LYS A 216 17.20 0.49 -11.39
C LYS A 216 18.07 1.06 -10.27
N SER A 217 17.54 2.00 -9.50
CA SER A 217 18.36 2.89 -8.68
C SER A 217 17.88 3.05 -7.24
N TYR A 218 16.61 2.77 -6.96
CA TYR A 218 16.02 3.02 -5.65
C TYR A 218 15.86 1.71 -4.88
N ASN A 219 16.55 1.59 -3.75
CA ASN A 219 16.51 0.37 -2.93
C ASN A 219 15.10 0.13 -2.35
N GLY A 220 14.59 -1.08 -2.47
CA GLY A 220 13.26 -1.47 -1.95
C GLY A 220 12.08 -0.98 -2.77
N ILE A 221 12.29 -0.39 -3.96
CA ILE A 221 11.19 -0.02 -4.87
C ILE A 221 10.43 -1.28 -5.33
N THR A 222 9.11 -1.19 -5.33
CA THR A 222 8.21 -2.27 -5.76
C THR A 222 7.31 -1.87 -6.92
N GLY A 223 7.26 -0.58 -7.28
CA GLY A 223 6.33 -0.08 -8.29
C GLY A 223 6.25 1.46 -8.32
N LEU A 224 5.18 2.06 -8.84
CA LEU A 224 4.00 1.40 -9.39
C LEU A 224 3.74 1.84 -10.82
N LYS A 225 3.53 3.14 -11.06
CA LYS A 225 3.21 3.64 -12.41
C LYS A 225 3.70 5.05 -12.63
N THR A 226 4.13 5.35 -13.86
CA THR A 226 4.37 6.72 -14.34
C THR A 226 3.32 7.11 -15.38
N GLY A 227 3.11 8.42 -15.56
CA GLY A 227 2.31 8.98 -16.65
C GLY A 227 2.91 10.29 -17.16
N THR A 228 2.81 10.54 -18.47
CA THR A 228 3.20 11.82 -19.06
C THR A 228 2.27 12.19 -20.22
N THR A 229 1.71 13.39 -20.18
CA THR A 229 1.02 14.03 -21.31
C THR A 229 1.33 15.53 -21.31
N GLY A 230 0.91 16.23 -22.38
CA GLY A 230 1.02 17.68 -22.44
C GLY A 230 0.19 18.36 -21.35
N GLY A 231 -1.03 17.85 -21.06
CA GLY A 231 -1.90 18.38 -20.01
C GLY A 231 -1.48 18.03 -18.58
N ALA A 232 -0.92 16.85 -18.36
CA ALA A 232 -0.58 16.37 -17.01
C ALA A 232 0.86 16.70 -16.56
N GLY A 233 1.77 17.03 -17.48
CA GLY A 233 3.20 17.05 -17.19
C GLY A 233 3.72 15.64 -16.86
N SER A 234 4.76 15.52 -16.04
CA SER A 234 5.34 14.24 -15.62
C SER A 234 4.84 13.81 -14.25
N CYS A 235 4.13 12.68 -14.20
CA CYS A 235 3.54 12.11 -12.98
C CYS A 235 4.16 10.75 -12.63
N ILE A 236 4.09 10.38 -11.34
CA ILE A 236 4.44 9.07 -10.81
C ILE A 236 3.67 8.75 -9.53
N THR A 237 3.25 7.49 -9.37
CA THR A 237 2.98 6.85 -8.09
C THR A 237 4.03 5.76 -7.89
N ALA A 238 4.86 5.92 -6.88
CA ALA A 238 5.98 5.04 -6.56
C ALA A 238 5.67 4.31 -5.25
N THR A 239 5.93 3.00 -5.23
CA THR A 239 5.77 2.18 -4.03
C THR A 239 7.11 1.58 -3.65
N ALA A 240 7.40 1.53 -2.36
CA ALA A 240 8.62 0.90 -1.85
C ALA A 240 8.39 0.28 -0.48
N GLN A 241 9.14 -0.79 -0.19
CA GLN A 241 9.09 -1.49 1.09
C GLN A 241 10.50 -1.72 1.65
N ARG A 242 10.69 -1.44 2.93
CA ARG A 242 11.92 -1.75 3.70
C ARG A 242 11.53 -2.06 5.14
N ASP A 243 12.09 -3.13 5.71
CA ASP A 243 11.93 -3.49 7.13
C ASP A 243 10.46 -3.49 7.61
N GLY A 244 9.55 -4.00 6.76
CA GLY A 244 8.10 -4.04 7.03
C GLY A 244 7.34 -2.73 6.77
N LEU A 245 8.02 -1.58 6.66
CA LEU A 245 7.39 -0.31 6.29
C LEU A 245 7.14 -0.26 4.77
N SER A 246 5.88 -0.10 4.38
CA SER A 246 5.47 0.04 2.98
C SER A 246 4.96 1.47 2.74
N LEU A 247 5.55 2.15 1.76
CA LEU A 247 5.30 3.56 1.46
C LEU A 247 4.81 3.75 0.03
N ILE A 248 3.92 4.72 -0.15
CA ILE A 248 3.36 5.15 -1.43
C ILE A 248 3.67 6.65 -1.56
N GLY A 249 4.56 7.00 -2.49
CA GLY A 249 4.91 8.37 -2.84
C GLY A 249 4.29 8.75 -4.18
N VAL A 250 3.39 9.73 -4.18
CA VAL A 250 2.73 10.23 -5.39
C VAL A 250 3.21 11.64 -5.68
N VAL A 251 3.50 11.89 -6.95
CA VAL A 251 3.94 13.18 -7.49
C VAL A 251 3.18 13.44 -8.79
N LEU A 252 2.46 14.55 -8.87
CA LEU A 252 1.70 14.95 -10.05
C LEU A 252 2.19 16.30 -10.58
N GLY A 253 2.34 16.40 -11.91
CA GLY A 253 2.59 17.68 -12.57
C GLY A 253 4.03 18.18 -12.61
N SER A 254 5.05 17.34 -12.39
CA SER A 254 6.45 17.77 -12.55
C SER A 254 6.72 18.24 -13.98
N ALA A 255 7.60 19.23 -14.17
CA ALA A 255 7.89 19.75 -15.50
C ALA A 255 8.67 18.73 -16.35
N THR A 256 9.54 17.94 -15.71
CA THR A 256 10.34 16.93 -16.41
C THR A 256 10.23 15.52 -15.84
N GLY A 257 10.54 14.55 -16.70
CA GLY A 257 10.64 13.16 -16.28
C GLY A 257 11.73 12.91 -15.23
N LYS A 258 12.76 13.75 -15.16
CA LYS A 258 13.82 13.65 -14.14
C LYS A 258 13.30 14.12 -12.78
N GLU A 259 12.63 15.28 -12.75
CA GLU A 259 12.05 15.88 -11.54
C GLU A 259 11.08 14.94 -10.84
N ARG A 260 10.15 14.29 -11.57
CA ARG A 260 9.21 13.34 -10.92
C ARG A 260 9.92 12.22 -10.15
N PHE A 261 11.05 11.72 -10.67
CA PHE A 261 11.79 10.64 -10.01
C PHE A 261 12.59 11.16 -8.82
N THR A 262 13.14 12.38 -8.92
CA THR A 262 13.81 13.05 -7.81
C THR A 262 12.83 13.32 -6.66
N ASP A 263 11.67 13.92 -6.95
CA ASP A 263 10.65 14.23 -5.95
C ASP A 263 10.07 12.95 -5.31
N ALA A 264 9.79 11.92 -6.11
CA ALA A 264 9.29 10.65 -5.58
C ALA A 264 10.33 9.95 -4.69
N ALA A 265 11.61 9.95 -5.08
CA ALA A 265 12.68 9.41 -4.24
C ALA A 265 12.82 10.20 -2.93
N ALA A 266 12.72 11.53 -2.97
CA ALA A 266 12.77 12.38 -1.79
C ALA A 266 11.64 12.09 -0.80
N LEU A 267 10.40 11.90 -1.29
CA LEU A 267 9.26 11.47 -0.45
C LEU A 267 9.55 10.12 0.22
N LEU A 268 9.94 9.11 -0.56
CA LEU A 268 10.22 7.79 -0.02
C LEU A 268 11.38 7.81 0.99
N ASP A 269 12.46 8.54 0.70
CA ASP A 269 13.60 8.70 1.60
C ASP A 269 13.22 9.42 2.89
N TYR A 270 12.38 10.44 2.82
CA TYR A 270 11.81 11.09 4.00
C TYR A 270 11.04 10.08 4.86
N GLY A 271 10.17 9.27 4.26
CA GLY A 271 9.41 8.25 4.98
C GLY A 271 10.30 7.22 5.68
N PHE A 272 11.25 6.62 4.95
CA PHE A 272 12.16 5.62 5.52
C PHE A 272 13.16 6.21 6.52
N SER A 273 13.47 7.50 6.46
CA SER A 273 14.37 8.15 7.42
C SER A 273 13.66 8.51 8.73
N ASN A 274 12.36 8.81 8.68
CA ASN A 274 11.62 9.33 9.83
C ASN A 274 10.68 8.32 10.48
N TYR A 275 10.27 7.28 9.76
CA TYR A 275 9.27 6.33 10.24
C TYR A 275 9.76 4.90 10.21
N MET A 276 9.15 4.06 11.04
CA MET A 276 9.36 2.63 11.09
C MET A 276 8.09 1.91 11.49
N ILE A 277 8.02 0.62 11.16
CA ILE A 277 7.05 -0.28 11.77
C ILE A 277 7.70 -0.88 13.02
N TYR A 278 7.12 -0.58 14.18
CA TYR A 278 7.59 -1.08 15.47
C TYR A 278 6.59 -2.08 16.04
N THR A 279 7.07 -3.20 16.55
CA THR A 279 6.23 -4.25 17.16
C THR A 279 6.52 -4.27 18.65
N PRO A 280 5.67 -3.65 19.50
CA PRO A 280 5.89 -3.58 20.94
C PRO A 280 5.71 -4.96 21.56
N GLY A 281 6.54 -5.28 22.56
CA GLY A 281 6.28 -6.44 23.41
C GLY A 281 4.96 -6.24 24.17
N LEU A 282 4.14 -7.29 24.22
CA LEU A 282 2.95 -7.29 25.06
C LEU A 282 3.32 -7.72 26.50
N PRO A 283 2.70 -7.11 27.53
CA PRO A 283 2.78 -7.61 28.90
C PRO A 283 2.32 -9.07 29.00
N GLU A 284 2.83 -9.82 29.98
CA GLU A 284 2.48 -11.23 30.19
C GLU A 284 0.98 -11.41 30.50
N GLU A 285 0.35 -10.37 31.06
CA GLU A 285 -1.07 -10.32 31.39
C GLU A 285 -1.98 -9.98 30.20
N ALA A 286 -1.41 -9.58 29.05
CA ALA A 286 -2.16 -9.00 27.94
C ALA A 286 -3.13 -9.97 27.25
N LEU A 287 -2.84 -11.27 27.28
CA LEU A 287 -3.60 -12.31 26.59
C LEU A 287 -4.06 -13.42 27.54
N GLN A 288 -4.36 -13.07 28.79
CA GLN A 288 -4.93 -14.03 29.73
C GLN A 288 -6.33 -14.49 29.29
N PRO A 289 -6.72 -15.75 29.54
CA PRO A 289 -8.07 -16.22 29.28
C PRO A 289 -9.14 -15.38 30.00
N VAL A 290 -10.25 -15.12 29.32
CA VAL A 290 -11.37 -14.34 29.88
C VAL A 290 -12.35 -15.30 30.56
N PRO A 291 -12.77 -15.04 31.82
CA PRO A 291 -13.80 -15.83 32.50
C PRO A 291 -15.13 -15.83 31.73
N VAL A 292 -15.75 -17.01 31.63
CA VAL A 292 -17.05 -17.18 30.96
C VAL A 292 -18.09 -17.66 31.98
N ALA A 293 -19.10 -16.82 32.21
CA ALA A 293 -20.25 -17.13 33.05
C ALA A 293 -21.23 -18.03 32.29
N ASN A 294 -21.79 -19.02 32.99
CA ASN A 294 -22.77 -19.98 32.46
C ASN A 294 -22.30 -20.76 31.23
N GLY A 295 -20.98 -20.87 31.02
CA GLY A 295 -20.37 -21.60 29.91
C GLY A 295 -20.00 -23.03 30.25
N MET A 296 -19.97 -23.89 29.22
CA MET A 296 -19.44 -25.26 29.29
C MET A 296 -17.96 -25.29 29.69
N GLN A 297 -17.24 -24.19 29.45
CA GLN A 297 -15.92 -23.89 29.97
C GLN A 297 -16.01 -22.65 30.86
N SER A 298 -15.22 -22.61 31.95
CA SER A 298 -15.19 -21.48 32.89
C SER A 298 -14.41 -20.27 32.37
N GLN A 299 -13.69 -20.42 31.26
CA GLN A 299 -12.89 -19.38 30.63
C GLN A 299 -12.68 -19.69 29.15
N VAL A 300 -12.40 -18.66 28.36
CA VAL A 300 -12.05 -18.76 26.94
C VAL A 300 -10.67 -18.16 26.71
N ALA A 301 -9.81 -18.88 26.01
CA ALA A 301 -8.52 -18.34 25.58
C ALA A 301 -8.74 -17.21 24.58
N VAL A 302 -7.84 -16.22 24.57
CA VAL A 302 -7.92 -15.07 23.68
C VAL A 302 -6.73 -15.02 22.73
N GLU A 303 -6.95 -14.42 21.57
CA GLU A 303 -5.94 -14.17 20.55
C GLU A 303 -6.08 -12.74 20.03
N SER A 304 -5.02 -12.22 19.41
CA SER A 304 -5.05 -10.94 18.69
C SER A 304 -4.46 -11.17 17.31
N ALA A 305 -5.21 -10.80 16.26
CA ALA A 305 -4.93 -11.15 14.87
C ALA A 305 -3.62 -10.58 14.30
N ALA A 306 -2.96 -9.68 15.02
CA ALA A 306 -1.59 -9.31 14.77
C ALA A 306 -1.04 -8.78 16.08
N SER A 307 0.13 -9.23 16.47
CA SER A 307 0.86 -8.70 17.62
C SER A 307 1.42 -7.30 17.32
N GLY A 308 0.59 -6.34 16.90
CA GLY A 308 0.81 -4.92 17.19
C GLY A 308 1.89 -4.19 16.43
N SER A 309 2.03 -4.39 15.11
CA SER A 309 2.95 -3.56 14.32
C SER A 309 2.39 -2.13 14.16
N VAL A 310 2.96 -1.17 14.88
CA VAL A 310 2.55 0.25 14.89
C VAL A 310 3.49 1.07 14.03
N LEU A 311 2.93 1.94 13.19
CA LEU A 311 3.69 2.99 12.52
C LEU A 311 4.15 4.03 13.55
N LEU A 312 5.46 4.20 13.67
CA LEU A 312 6.06 5.08 14.65
C LEU A 312 7.12 6.00 14.03
N THR A 313 7.23 7.22 14.53
CA THR A 313 8.39 8.08 14.27
C THR A 313 9.63 7.48 14.95
N LYS A 314 10.71 7.32 14.20
CA LYS A 314 11.97 6.74 14.72
C LYS A 314 12.47 7.52 15.94
N GLY A 315 12.95 6.80 16.95
CA GLY A 315 13.46 7.39 18.20
C GLY A 315 12.39 7.69 19.26
N ARG A 316 11.11 7.42 18.96
CA ARG A 316 9.98 7.60 19.90
C ARG A 316 9.50 6.27 20.53
N GLU A 317 10.26 5.18 20.38
CA GLU A 317 9.87 3.83 20.82
C GLU A 317 9.61 3.77 22.34
N LYS A 318 10.41 4.50 23.12
CA LYS A 318 10.29 4.54 24.58
C LYS A 318 9.10 5.34 25.09
N ASP A 319 8.57 6.24 24.25
CA ASP A 319 7.44 7.10 24.60
C ASP A 319 6.09 6.42 24.28
N LEU A 320 6.13 5.31 23.52
CA LEU A 320 4.96 4.53 23.17
C LEU A 320 4.40 3.83 24.41
N LYS A 321 3.14 4.09 24.72
CA LYS A 321 2.39 3.42 25.78
C LYS A 321 1.48 2.36 25.18
N THR A 322 1.53 1.17 25.76
CA THR A 322 0.66 0.05 25.40
C THR A 322 -0.32 -0.19 26.55
N GLU A 323 -1.61 -0.06 26.28
CA GLU A 323 -2.68 -0.33 27.23
C GLU A 323 -3.50 -1.52 26.73
N VAL A 324 -3.77 -2.50 27.61
CA VAL A 324 -4.60 -3.66 27.28
C VAL A 324 -5.91 -3.55 28.05
N LYS A 325 -7.03 -3.56 27.31
CA LYS A 325 -8.38 -3.50 27.85
C LYS A 325 -9.09 -4.81 27.54
N LEU A 326 -9.11 -5.72 28.51
CA LEU A 326 -9.79 -7.00 28.40
C LEU A 326 -11.07 -6.99 29.23
N SER A 327 -12.12 -7.66 28.76
CA SER A 327 -13.34 -7.86 29.52
C SER A 327 -13.05 -8.65 30.80
N GLU A 328 -13.58 -8.19 31.93
CA GLU A 328 -13.43 -8.89 33.22
C GLU A 328 -14.13 -10.25 33.23
N SER A 329 -15.27 -10.36 32.54
CA SER A 329 -15.98 -11.61 32.28
C SER A 329 -16.95 -11.44 31.10
N VAL A 330 -17.38 -12.55 30.51
CA VAL A 330 -18.43 -12.58 29.48
C VAL A 330 -19.44 -13.68 29.75
N GLU A 331 -20.68 -13.54 29.28
CA GLU A 331 -21.69 -14.61 29.35
C GLU A 331 -21.62 -15.53 28.14
N ALA A 332 -21.83 -16.82 28.35
CA ALA A 332 -22.00 -17.78 27.27
C ALA A 332 -23.38 -17.61 26.58
N PRO A 333 -23.49 -17.89 25.27
CA PRO A 333 -22.46 -18.45 24.41
C PRO A 333 -21.43 -17.42 23.95
N VAL A 334 -20.16 -17.83 23.89
CA VAL A 334 -19.06 -17.07 23.27
C VAL A 334 -18.72 -17.71 21.94
N ALA A 335 -18.68 -16.92 20.87
CA ALA A 335 -18.26 -17.41 19.56
C ALA A 335 -16.76 -17.17 19.33
N LYS A 336 -16.10 -18.07 18.61
CA LYS A 336 -14.75 -17.82 18.10
C LYS A 336 -14.73 -16.52 17.28
N GLY A 337 -13.74 -15.67 17.51
CA GLY A 337 -13.62 -14.35 16.87
C GLY A 337 -14.46 -13.25 17.53
N GLN A 338 -15.28 -13.57 18.54
CA GLN A 338 -15.98 -12.54 19.33
C GLN A 338 -14.95 -11.62 19.99
N GLN A 339 -15.14 -10.31 19.87
CA GLN A 339 -14.27 -9.33 20.52
C GLN A 339 -14.48 -9.34 22.04
N LEU A 340 -13.41 -9.58 22.78
CA LEU A 340 -13.35 -9.65 24.24
C LEU A 340 -12.48 -8.56 24.85
N GLY A 341 -11.92 -7.68 24.01
CA GLY A 341 -11.06 -6.60 24.44
C GLY A 341 -10.36 -5.90 23.29
N LYS A 342 -9.36 -5.10 23.64
CA LYS A 342 -8.47 -4.45 22.69
C LYS A 342 -7.12 -4.07 23.30
N ILE A 343 -6.11 -4.00 22.45
CA ILE A 343 -4.81 -3.39 22.73
C ILE A 343 -4.83 -1.98 22.13
N VAL A 344 -4.48 -0.98 22.92
CA VAL A 344 -4.45 0.43 22.52
C VAL A 344 -3.01 0.93 22.60
N TYR A 345 -2.48 1.39 21.47
CA TYR A 345 -1.16 2.00 21.38
C TYR A 345 -1.29 3.52 21.34
N THR A 346 -0.65 4.21 22.28
CA THR A 346 -0.71 5.67 22.39
C THR A 346 0.67 6.30 22.42
N LEU A 347 0.82 7.45 21.77
CA LEU A 347 2.02 8.27 21.78
C LEU A 347 1.62 9.71 22.08
N ASP A 348 2.26 10.35 23.07
CA ASP A 348 1.94 11.73 23.48
C ASP A 348 0.46 11.98 23.83
N GLY A 349 -0.27 10.92 24.21
CA GLY A 349 -1.70 10.98 24.53
C GLY A 349 -2.64 10.78 23.33
N GLU A 350 -2.11 10.70 22.12
CA GLU A 350 -2.86 10.35 20.91
C GLU A 350 -2.90 8.83 20.71
N VAL A 351 -4.07 8.29 20.38
CA VAL A 351 -4.21 6.88 20.01
C VAL A 351 -3.68 6.69 18.59
N LEU A 352 -2.60 5.93 18.44
CA LEU A 352 -2.02 5.62 17.12
C LEU A 352 -2.80 4.52 16.41
N THR A 353 -3.14 3.45 17.13
CA THR A 353 -3.91 2.33 16.58
C THR A 353 -4.47 1.46 17.70
N GLU A 354 -5.48 0.66 17.37
CA GLU A 354 -6.10 -0.32 18.27
C GLU A 354 -6.20 -1.68 17.58
N TYR A 355 -5.91 -2.76 18.32
CA TYR A 355 -6.07 -4.13 17.84
C TYR A 355 -7.12 -4.87 18.68
N PRO A 356 -8.11 -5.53 18.06
CA PRO A 356 -9.09 -6.30 18.80
C PRO A 356 -8.44 -7.55 19.42
N ILE A 357 -8.80 -7.83 20.67
CA ILE A 357 -8.55 -9.12 21.30
C ILE A 357 -9.84 -9.94 21.13
N THR A 358 -9.73 -11.13 20.55
CA THR A 358 -10.87 -11.97 20.20
C THR A 358 -10.80 -13.34 20.86
N ALA A 359 -11.95 -13.99 21.04
CA ALA A 359 -12.01 -15.36 21.54
C ALA A 359 -11.34 -16.34 20.55
N ALA A 360 -10.40 -17.15 21.03
CA ALA A 360 -9.67 -18.12 20.20
C ALA A 360 -10.52 -19.37 19.85
N GLY A 361 -11.64 -19.56 20.53
CA GLY A 361 -12.57 -20.67 20.31
C GLY A 361 -13.96 -20.39 20.88
N ASP A 362 -14.89 -21.30 20.60
CA ASP A 362 -16.27 -21.22 21.07
C ASP A 362 -16.42 -21.73 22.51
N VAL A 363 -17.32 -21.11 23.27
CA VAL A 363 -17.80 -21.59 24.57
C VAL A 363 -19.31 -21.63 24.54
N GLU A 364 -19.86 -22.85 24.50
CA GLU A 364 -21.31 -23.07 24.54
C GLU A 364 -21.89 -22.75 25.93
N GLN A 365 -23.17 -22.38 25.96
CA GLN A 365 -23.89 -22.19 27.22
C GLN A 365 -24.18 -23.55 27.89
N ILE A 366 -24.13 -23.58 29.23
CA ILE A 366 -24.64 -24.72 30.00
C ILE A 366 -26.15 -24.85 29.75
N SER A 367 -26.56 -26.04 29.32
CA SER A 367 -27.95 -26.43 29.16
C SER A 367 -28.31 -27.52 30.16
N PHE A 368 -29.61 -27.73 30.38
CA PHE A 368 -30.11 -28.84 31.20
C PHE A 368 -29.52 -30.20 30.78
N PHE A 369 -29.41 -30.43 29.47
CA PHE A 369 -28.89 -31.68 28.91
C PHE A 369 -27.38 -31.81 29.10
N SER A 370 -26.62 -30.73 28.95
CA SER A 370 -25.17 -30.78 29.16
C SER A 370 -24.84 -30.97 30.64
N ALA A 371 -25.59 -30.35 31.56
CA ALA A 371 -25.48 -30.59 33.00
C ALA A 371 -25.79 -32.06 33.38
N LEU A 372 -26.87 -32.64 32.82
CA LEU A 372 -27.23 -34.04 33.03
C LEU A 372 -26.14 -34.99 32.51
N GLY A 373 -25.55 -34.68 31.35
CA GLY A 373 -24.48 -35.45 30.74
C GLY A 373 -23.18 -35.44 31.56
N ILE A 374 -22.83 -34.30 32.17
CA ILE A 374 -21.69 -34.20 33.10
C ILE A 374 -21.93 -35.07 34.34
N LEU A 375 -23.13 -34.96 34.94
CA LEU A 375 -23.50 -35.71 36.14
C LEU A 375 -23.43 -37.23 35.91
N ALA A 376 -23.95 -37.70 34.77
CA ALA A 376 -23.92 -39.11 34.39
C ALA A 376 -22.50 -39.64 34.20
N ARG A 377 -21.58 -38.84 33.64
CA ARG A 377 -20.17 -39.23 33.44
C ARG A 377 -19.42 -39.42 34.76
N GLU A 378 -19.63 -38.53 35.74
CA GLU A 378 -18.93 -38.66 37.02
C GLU A 378 -19.51 -39.78 37.89
N LEU A 379 -20.81 -40.07 37.77
CA LEU A 379 -21.42 -41.25 38.41
C LEU A 379 -20.89 -42.59 37.85
N LEU A 380 -20.45 -42.61 36.59
CA LEU A 380 -19.89 -43.80 35.93
C LEU A 380 -18.37 -43.96 36.12
N ARG A 381 -17.69 -42.95 36.69
CA ARG A 381 -16.27 -43.00 37.06
C ARG A 381 -16.04 -43.40 38.51
N LEU A 382 -17.08 -43.34 39.35
CA LEU A 382 -17.18 -44.02 40.65
C LEU A 382 -17.41 -45.52 40.44
#